data_AF-A0A5N4E7S8-F1
#
_entry.id   AF-A0A5N4E7S8-F1
#
_cell.length_a   1.000
_cell.length_b   1.000
_cell.length_c   1.000
_cell.angle_alpha   90.00
_cell.angle_beta   90.00
_cell.angle_gamma   90.00
#
_symmetry.space_group_name_H-M   'P 1'
#
loop_
_entity.id
_entity.type
_entity.pdbx_description
1 polymer ?
#
loop_
_entity_poly.entity_id
_entity_poly.type
_entity_poly.pdbx_seq_one_letter_code
_entity_poly.pdbx_strand_id
1 'polypeptide(L)'
;MIKHHYSQDKAETKKTVVNIITPSSIEDRGCQLTLTFSVPMNYVYQELEKRGVVCDKREPNGIRVAPVPLYNSFHDVYKFINLLTSALDSAEAKN
;
A
#
# COMPACT_ATOMS: atom_id res chain seq x y z
N MET A 1 6.57 44.72 18.17
CA MET A 1 6.00 44.34 19.48
C MET A 1 5.32 42.99 19.30
N ILE A 2 5.96 41.94 19.84
CA ILE A 2 5.59 40.52 19.73
C ILE A 2 4.43 40.19 20.69
N LYS A 3 3.54 39.27 20.28
CA LYS A 3 2.93 38.17 21.06
C LYS A 3 2.15 37.27 20.07
N HIS A 4 2.73 36.17 19.58
CA HIS A 4 2.64 34.81 20.14
C HIS A 4 1.24 34.37 20.56
N HIS A 5 0.57 33.60 19.69
CA HIS A 5 -0.15 32.40 20.12
C HIS A 5 0.27 31.25 19.21
N TYR A 6 1.20 30.48 19.75
CA TYR A 6 1.66 29.19 19.29
C TYR A 6 0.49 28.21 19.47
N SER A 7 -0.10 27.74 18.36
CA SER A 7 -0.82 26.47 18.35
C SER A 7 0.14 25.46 17.76
N GLN A 8 0.97 24.90 18.63
CA GLN A 8 1.63 23.63 18.40
C GLN A 8 0.54 22.56 18.48
N ASP A 9 0.40 21.74 17.44
CA ASP A 9 -0.13 20.36 17.38
C ASP A 9 -0.75 20.13 15.99
N LYS A 10 -0.27 19.22 15.13
CA LYS A 10 0.43 17.94 15.31
C LYS A 10 1.58 17.81 14.31
N ALA A 11 2.63 17.11 14.70
CA ALA A 11 3.65 16.60 13.77
C ALA A 11 3.00 16.02 12.51
N GLU A 12 3.34 16.59 11.36
CA GLU A 12 2.88 16.16 10.05
C GLU A 12 3.46 14.77 9.80
N THR A 13 2.73 13.73 10.20
CA THR A 13 3.11 12.34 9.95
C THR A 13 3.05 12.13 8.44
N LYS A 14 4.22 12.02 7.82
CA LYS A 14 4.37 11.81 6.37
C LYS A 14 3.87 10.40 6.03
N LYS A 15 2.56 10.26 5.90
CA LYS A 15 1.88 9.00 5.61
C LYS A 15 2.29 8.48 4.23
N THR A 16 2.51 7.18 4.12
CA THR A 16 2.85 6.52 2.87
C THR A 16 1.70 6.65 1.89
N VAL A 17 2.02 7.12 0.69
CA VAL A 17 1.09 7.22 -0.43
C VAL A 17 1.14 5.92 -1.22
N VAL A 18 -0.04 5.38 -1.53
CA VAL A 18 -0.22 4.23 -2.41
C VAL A 18 -0.94 4.70 -3.66
N ASN A 19 -0.40 4.40 -4.83
CA ASN A 19 -1.02 4.71 -6.12
C ASN A 19 -1.37 3.43 -6.87
N ILE A 20 -2.50 3.43 -7.58
CA ILE A 20 -2.89 2.37 -8.51
C ILE A 20 -2.57 2.86 -9.92
N ILE A 21 -1.64 2.20 -10.61
CA ILE A 21 -1.27 2.58 -11.98
C ILE A 21 -2.09 1.83 -13.04
N THR A 22 -2.79 0.76 -12.64
CA THR A 22 -3.75 0.08 -13.51
C THR A 22 -4.90 1.04 -13.85
N PRO A 23 -5.39 1.08 -15.11
CA PRO A 23 -6.53 1.90 -15.49
C PRO A 23 -7.73 1.75 -14.56
N SER A 24 -8.41 2.85 -14.25
CA SER A 24 -9.60 2.83 -13.37
C SER A 24 -10.83 2.25 -14.07
N SER A 25 -10.95 2.48 -15.38
CA SER A 25 -11.97 1.91 -16.25
C SER A 25 -11.98 0.39 -16.19
N ILE A 26 -13.14 -0.20 -15.95
CA ILE A 26 -13.30 -1.66 -15.81
C ILE A 26 -13.04 -2.40 -17.13
N GLU A 27 -13.31 -1.76 -18.26
CA GLU A 27 -13.13 -2.33 -19.61
C GLU A 27 -11.64 -2.42 -19.99
N ASP A 28 -10.80 -1.61 -19.36
CA ASP A 28 -9.36 -1.50 -19.66
C ASP A 28 -8.48 -2.31 -18.68
N ARG A 29 -9.08 -3.19 -17.86
CA ARG A 29 -8.33 -4.03 -16.93
C ARG A 29 -9.00 -5.38 -16.66
N GLY A 30 -8.17 -6.36 -16.30
CA GLY A 30 -8.62 -7.59 -15.66
C GLY A 30 -8.78 -7.46 -14.15
N CYS A 31 -8.60 -8.59 -13.46
CA CYS A 31 -8.61 -8.66 -11.99
C CYS A 31 -7.35 -8.03 -11.36
N GLN A 32 -6.27 -7.87 -12.13
CA GLN A 32 -4.97 -7.45 -11.63
C GLN A 32 -4.89 -5.94 -11.43
N LEU A 33 -4.39 -5.52 -10.26
CA LEU A 33 -4.06 -4.15 -9.92
C LEU A 33 -2.57 -4.02 -9.60
N THR A 34 -1.91 -3.01 -10.17
CA THR A 34 -0.50 -2.69 -9.90
C THR A 34 -0.44 -1.51 -8.95
N LEU A 35 0.12 -1.75 -7.76
CA LEU A 35 0.28 -0.78 -6.69
C LEU A 35 1.71 -0.25 -6.69
N THR A 36 1.87 1.06 -6.59
CA THR A 36 3.16 1.73 -6.36
C THR A 36 3.11 2.53 -5.06
N PHE A 37 4.28 2.74 -4.46
CA PHE A 37 4.39 3.28 -3.10
C PHE A 37 5.36 4.47 -3.07
N SER A 38 5.11 5.43 -2.19
CA SER A 38 6.04 6.55 -1.92
C SER A 38 7.25 6.14 -1.07
N VAL A 39 7.28 4.89 -0.60
CA VAL A 39 8.40 4.25 0.10
C VAL A 39 8.98 3.14 -0.80
N PRO A 40 10.22 2.67 -0.57
CA PRO A 40 10.79 1.59 -1.36
C PRO A 40 9.89 0.34 -1.34
N MET A 41 9.40 -0.06 -2.51
CA MET A 41 8.47 -1.20 -2.66
C MET A 41 9.01 -2.49 -2.04
N ASN A 42 10.32 -2.69 -2.03
CA ASN A 42 10.97 -3.86 -1.41
C ASN A 42 10.62 -4.02 0.08
N TYR A 43 10.51 -2.92 0.84
CA TYR A 43 10.16 -3.01 2.26
C TYR A 43 8.71 -3.46 2.44
N VAL A 44 7.79 -2.91 1.64
CA VAL A 44 6.38 -3.30 1.66
C VAL A 44 6.22 -4.76 1.24
N TYR A 45 6.90 -5.18 0.16
CA TYR A 45 6.88 -6.54 -0.34
C TYR A 45 7.36 -7.56 0.72
N GLN A 46 8.50 -7.30 1.35
CA GLN A 46 9.03 -8.17 2.41
C GLN A 46 8.08 -8.28 3.61
N GLU A 47 7.44 -7.18 4.01
CA GLU A 47 6.48 -7.20 5.11
C GLU A 47 5.19 -7.95 4.75
N LEU A 48 4.73 -7.87 3.50
CA LEU A 48 3.61 -8.66 2.98
C LEU A 48 3.94 -10.17 2.92
N GLU A 49 5.13 -10.52 2.43
CA GLU A 49 5.60 -11.91 2.32
C GLU A 49 5.67 -12.58 3.70
N LYS A 50 6.21 -11.90 4.71
CA LYS A 50 6.24 -12.37 6.12
C LYS A 50 4.84 -12.64 6.70
N ARG A 51 3.82 -11.96 6.17
CA ARG A 51 2.42 -12.09 6.59
C ARG A 51 1.65 -13.13 5.76
N GLY A 52 2.35 -13.86 4.88
CA GLY A 52 1.77 -14.92 4.06
C GLY A 52 1.03 -14.42 2.82
N VAL A 53 1.21 -13.16 2.41
CA VAL A 53 0.63 -12.63 1.17
C VAL A 53 1.53 -12.98 0.00
N VAL A 54 1.01 -13.78 -0.93
CA VAL A 54 1.69 -14.10 -2.19
C VAL A 54 1.28 -13.09 -3.25
N CYS A 55 2.24 -12.30 -3.73
CA CYS A 55 2.03 -11.30 -4.77
C CYS A 55 3.24 -11.22 -5.70
N ASP A 56 3.03 -10.65 -6.89
CA ASP A 56 4.08 -10.54 -7.89
C ASP A 56 4.80 -9.20 -7.75
N LYS A 57 6.13 -9.28 -7.61
CA LYS A 57 7.01 -8.13 -7.55
C LYS A 57 7.33 -7.66 -8.97
N ARG A 58 7.13 -6.37 -9.25
CA ARG A 58 7.47 -5.76 -10.53
C ARG A 58 8.47 -4.61 -10.36
N GLU A 59 9.71 -4.88 -10.73
CA GLU A 59 10.76 -3.86 -10.72
C GLU A 59 10.44 -2.70 -11.69
N PRO A 60 10.78 -1.45 -11.35
CA PRO A 60 11.54 -1.06 -10.15
C PRO A 60 10.69 -0.75 -8.89
N ASN A 61 9.36 -0.59 -8.98
CA ASN A 61 8.59 -0.05 -7.85
C ASN A 61 7.11 -0.48 -7.76
N GLY A 62 6.73 -1.62 -8.34
CA GLY A 62 5.34 -2.10 -8.36
C GLY A 62 5.13 -3.43 -7.63
N ILE A 63 3.98 -3.58 -6.97
CA ILE A 63 3.44 -4.88 -6.54
C ILE A 63 2.17 -5.14 -7.32
N ARG A 64 2.07 -6.30 -7.98
CA ARG A 64 0.87 -6.74 -8.67
C ARG A 64 0.09 -7.70 -7.78
N VAL A 65 -1.18 -7.36 -7.57
CA VAL A 65 -2.16 -8.22 -6.87
C VAL A 65 -3.32 -8.51 -7.81
N ALA A 66 -3.80 -9.74 -7.83
CA ALA A 66 -4.87 -10.17 -8.71
C ALA A 66 -5.82 -11.12 -7.97
N PRO A 67 -6.87 -10.61 -7.31
CA PRO A 67 -7.91 -11.47 -6.72
C PRO A 67 -8.65 -12.19 -7.86
N VAL A 68 -8.39 -13.49 -8.02
CA VAL A 68 -8.98 -14.31 -9.08
C VAL A 68 -10.36 -14.81 -8.63
N PRO A 69 -11.44 -14.55 -9.40
CA PRO A 69 -12.82 -14.84 -8.98
C PRO A 69 -13.10 -16.31 -8.67
N LEU A 70 -12.35 -17.23 -9.28
CA LEU A 70 -12.56 -18.66 -9.10
C LEU A 70 -12.25 -19.15 -7.67
N TYR A 71 -11.32 -18.50 -6.98
CA TYR A 71 -10.81 -19.00 -5.69
C TYR A 71 -10.49 -17.93 -4.65
N ASN A 72 -10.63 -16.64 -4.99
CA ASN A 72 -10.53 -15.56 -4.00
C ASN A 72 -11.91 -15.03 -3.63
N SER A 73 -12.09 -14.80 -2.33
CA SER A 73 -13.29 -14.21 -1.76
C SER A 73 -13.11 -12.70 -1.52
N PHE A 74 -14.22 -11.98 -1.36
CA PHE A 74 -14.17 -10.59 -0.86
C PHE A 74 -13.51 -10.48 0.52
N HIS A 75 -13.59 -11.54 1.33
CA HIS A 75 -12.94 -11.58 2.63
C HIS A 75 -11.41 -11.67 2.52
N ASP A 76 -10.89 -12.33 1.49
CA ASP A 76 -9.44 -12.35 1.21
C ASP A 76 -8.94 -10.95 0.81
N VAL A 77 -9.72 -10.21 0.03
CA VAL A 77 -9.43 -8.81 -0.30
C VAL A 77 -9.43 -7.95 0.97
N TYR A 78 -10.41 -8.12 1.85
CA TYR A 78 -10.46 -7.42 3.14
C TYR A 78 -9.24 -7.73 4.02
N LYS A 79 -8.88 -9.01 4.16
CA LYS A 79 -7.67 -9.45 4.86
C LYS A 79 -6.41 -8.83 4.26
N PHE A 80 -6.30 -8.87 2.93
CA PHE A 80 -5.17 -8.28 2.21
C PHE A 80 -5.02 -6.79 2.51
N ILE A 81 -6.11 -6.01 2.49
CA ILE A 81 -6.04 -4.58 2.79
C ILE A 81 -5.58 -4.32 4.24
N ASN A 82 -6.06 -5.08 5.22
CA ASN A 82 -5.59 -4.95 6.60
C ASN A 82 -4.10 -5.28 6.74
N LEU A 83 -3.64 -6.37 6.11
CA LEU A 83 -2.23 -6.76 6.09
C LEU A 83 -1.36 -5.73 5.38
N LEU A 84 -1.86 -5.14 4.28
CA LEU A 84 -1.20 -4.08 3.55
C LEU A 84 -1.06 -2.83 4.43
N THR A 85 -2.10 -2.41 5.14
CA THR A 85 -2.02 -1.28 6.09
C THR A 85 -0.95 -1.54 7.15
N SER A 86 -0.97 -2.69 7.81
CA SER A 86 0.05 -3.03 8.81
C SER A 86 1.47 -3.13 8.22
N ALA A 87 1.60 -3.57 6.97
CA ALA A 87 2.88 -3.62 6.26
C ALA A 87 3.41 -2.21 5.95
N LEU A 88 2.54 -1.28 5.57
CA LEU A 88 2.90 0.13 5.34
C LEU A 88 3.35 0.80 6.64
N ASP A 89 2.62 0.62 7.75
CA ASP A 89 3.01 1.16 9.06
C ASP A 89 4.40 0.63 9.49
N SER A 90 4.68 -0.65 9.22
CA SER A 90 5.98 -1.27 9.52
C SER A 90 7.11 -0.79 8.58
N ALA A 91 6.79 -0.48 7.33
CA ALA A 91 7.74 0.03 6.34
C ALA A 91 8.08 1.51 6.59
N GLU A 92 7.16 2.30 7.12
CA GLU A 92 7.41 3.68 7.56
C GLU A 92 8.44 3.74 8.68
N ALA A 93 8.38 2.81 9.65
CA ALA A 93 9.35 2.73 10.75
C ALA A 93 10.79 2.38 10.30
N LYS A 94 11.00 1.99 9.03
CA LYS A 94 12.30 1.61 8.45
C LYS A 94 12.88 2.65 7.48
N ASN A 95 12.15 3.73 7.17
CA ASN A 95 12.67 4.88 6.42
C ASN A 95 13.18 5.97 7.36
#